data_AF-A0A1I2DI56-F1
#
_entry.id   AF-A0A1I2DI56-F1
#
_cell.length_a   1.000
_cell.length_b   1.000
_cell.length_c   1.000
_cell.angle_alpha   90.00
_cell.angle_beta   90.00
_cell.angle_gamma   90.00
#
_symmetry.space_group_name_H-M   'P 1'
#
loop_
_entity.id
_entity.type
_entity.pdbx_description
1 polymer ?
#
loop_
_entity_poly.entity_id
_entity_poly.type
_entity_poly.pdbx_seq_one_letter_code
_entity_poly.pdbx_strand_id
1 'polypeptide(L)'
;MSARLRSAGAVLLLILAIAVAVESRSAAPARAAATFTNPVASAPYGADPWMGYYNGYYYLAATTWNNQIVIKRATSVAALPGATENVIFTGTATASCCNVWAPSMHRLNGPNGYRWYFYYSAGTAACCDGQRSFVLESSGDNPLGPYTFKGRLNVQANNGWAIDGSVATINGANYFLYSSWVGDLQSLFIAPMSNPWTVSAYGTRISYPTYDWEKV
;
A
#
# COMPACT_ATOMS: atom_id res chain seq x y z
N MET A 1 -74.99 -35.83 19.64
CA MET A 1 -74.13 -36.41 18.58
C MET A 1 -73.94 -35.36 17.49
N SER A 2 -73.08 -34.37 17.72
CA SER A 2 -71.67 -34.28 17.30
C SER A 2 -71.47 -34.19 15.77
N ALA A 3 -71.29 -32.95 15.34
CA ALA A 3 -70.78 -32.47 14.06
C ALA A 3 -69.61 -33.28 13.46
N ARG A 4 -69.63 -33.51 12.14
CA ARG A 4 -68.44 -33.62 11.28
C ARG A 4 -68.76 -33.27 9.82
N LEU A 5 -68.80 -31.98 9.48
CA LEU A 5 -68.62 -31.52 8.11
C LEU A 5 -67.90 -30.17 8.22
N ARG A 6 -66.61 -30.13 7.86
CA ARG A 6 -65.79 -28.94 7.50
C ARG A 6 -64.30 -29.23 7.75
N SER A 7 -63.66 -29.97 6.86
CA SER A 7 -62.18 -30.05 6.85
C SER A 7 -61.63 -30.62 5.54
N ALA A 8 -62.14 -30.16 4.39
CA ALA A 8 -61.53 -30.47 3.09
C ALA A 8 -61.16 -29.21 2.26
N GLY A 9 -61.61 -28.01 2.66
CA GLY A 9 -61.38 -26.77 1.89
C GLY A 9 -60.09 -26.00 2.21
N ALA A 10 -59.37 -26.35 3.27
CA ALA A 10 -58.23 -25.53 3.74
C ALA A 10 -56.86 -25.99 3.23
N VAL A 11 -56.75 -27.19 2.64
CA VAL A 11 -55.44 -27.74 2.22
C VAL A 11 -55.13 -27.42 0.75
N LEU A 12 -56.13 -27.07 -0.07
CA LEU A 12 -55.93 -26.78 -1.49
C LEU A 12 -55.54 -25.31 -1.79
N LEU A 13 -55.61 -24.41 -0.80
CA LEU A 13 -55.19 -23.01 -0.94
C LEU A 13 -53.74 -22.76 -0.50
N LEU A 14 -53.09 -23.72 0.16
CA LEU A 14 -51.70 -23.56 0.59
C LEU A 14 -50.68 -24.02 -0.48
N ILE A 15 -51.08 -24.84 -1.44
CA ILE A 15 -50.20 -25.33 -2.52
C ILE A 15 -50.16 -24.35 -3.71
N LEU A 16 -51.17 -23.48 -3.87
CA LEU A 16 -51.18 -22.46 -4.93
C LEU A 16 -50.39 -21.18 -4.60
N ALA A 17 -49.87 -21.05 -3.37
CA ALA A 17 -49.04 -19.92 -2.95
C ALA A 17 -47.52 -20.19 -3.09
N ILE A 18 -47.12 -21.42 -3.45
CA ILE A 18 -45.71 -21.80 -3.63
C ILE A 18 -45.31 -21.85 -5.12
N ALA A 19 -46.26 -21.63 -6.02
CA ALA A 19 -45.99 -21.52 -7.45
C ALA A 19 -45.77 -20.06 -7.85
N VAL A 20 -44.52 -19.74 -8.20
CA VAL A 20 -44.08 -18.55 -8.96
C VAL A 20 -43.87 -17.26 -8.14
N ALA A 21 -43.00 -17.34 -7.14
CA ALA A 21 -42.06 -16.23 -6.88
C ALA A 21 -40.67 -16.66 -7.38
N VAL A 22 -40.57 -16.93 -8.69
CA VAL A 22 -39.27 -16.83 -9.36
C VAL A 22 -38.99 -15.34 -9.44
N GLU A 23 -38.40 -14.80 -8.38
CA GLU A 23 -37.80 -13.48 -8.44
C GLU A 23 -36.79 -13.53 -9.58
N SER A 24 -37.14 -12.88 -10.69
CA SER A 24 -36.21 -12.52 -11.74
C SER A 24 -35.13 -11.67 -11.07
N ARG A 25 -34.06 -12.32 -10.60
CA ARG A 25 -32.82 -11.65 -10.25
C ARG A 25 -32.30 -11.11 -11.57
N SER A 26 -32.73 -9.90 -11.93
CA SER A 26 -32.05 -9.13 -12.97
C SER A 26 -30.58 -9.17 -12.61
N ALA A 27 -29.78 -9.82 -13.45
CA ALA A 27 -28.34 -9.74 -13.36
C ALA A 27 -28.03 -8.23 -13.31
N ALA A 28 -27.42 -7.78 -12.21
CA ALA A 28 -26.97 -6.41 -12.12
C ALA A 28 -26.19 -6.12 -13.42
N PRO A 29 -26.47 -5.00 -14.11
CA PRO A 29 -25.77 -4.70 -15.35
C PRO A 29 -24.28 -4.86 -15.07
N ALA A 30 -23.60 -5.66 -15.90
CA ALA A 30 -22.16 -5.83 -15.80
C ALA A 30 -21.57 -4.43 -15.72
N ARG A 31 -21.02 -4.07 -14.56
CA ARG A 31 -20.49 -2.73 -14.31
C ARG A 31 -19.50 -2.47 -15.43
N ALA A 32 -19.81 -1.51 -16.30
CA ALA A 32 -18.93 -1.17 -17.42
C ALA A 32 -17.49 -1.12 -16.91
N ALA A 33 -16.56 -1.78 -17.59
CA ALA A 33 -15.16 -1.80 -17.19
C ALA A 33 -14.73 -0.34 -16.97
N ALA A 34 -14.36 -0.01 -15.73
CA ALA A 34 -14.00 1.35 -15.39
C ALA A 34 -12.68 1.68 -16.10
N THR A 35 -12.75 2.53 -17.13
CA THR A 35 -11.57 3.06 -17.80
C THR A 35 -11.00 4.23 -17.00
N PHE A 36 -9.74 4.59 -17.27
CA PHE A 36 -9.08 5.78 -16.73
C PHE A 36 -8.23 6.43 -17.82
N THR A 37 -7.84 7.69 -17.60
CA THR A 37 -7.02 8.46 -18.54
C THR A 37 -5.60 8.56 -18.00
N ASN A 38 -4.60 8.34 -18.87
CA ASN A 38 -3.20 8.61 -18.55
C ASN A 38 -2.81 10.06 -18.93
N PRO A 39 -1.91 10.70 -18.15
CA PRO A 39 -1.35 10.21 -16.88
C PRO A 39 -2.40 10.19 -15.75
N VAL A 40 -2.35 9.18 -14.87
CA VAL A 40 -3.28 9.01 -13.73
C VAL A 40 -3.19 10.16 -12.73
N ALA A 41 -2.01 10.76 -12.60
CA ALA A 41 -1.81 11.95 -11.79
C ALA A 41 -0.77 12.86 -12.46
N SER A 42 -1.03 14.16 -12.44
CA SER A 42 -0.08 15.16 -12.91
C SER A 42 1.08 15.31 -11.94
N ALA A 43 2.15 15.96 -12.39
CA ALA A 43 3.26 16.36 -11.52
C ALA A 43 2.72 17.08 -10.25
N PRO A 44 3.34 16.83 -9.08
CA PRO A 44 4.58 16.06 -8.90
C PRO A 44 4.39 14.53 -8.80
N TYR A 45 3.17 14.00 -8.89
CA TYR A 45 2.84 12.59 -8.58
C TYR A 45 3.18 11.56 -9.67
N GLY A 46 4.15 11.86 -10.53
CA GLY A 46 4.53 11.01 -11.67
C GLY A 46 5.72 10.08 -11.39
N ALA A 47 6.59 10.44 -10.45
CA ALA A 47 7.77 9.66 -10.09
C ALA A 47 7.47 8.70 -8.93
N ASP A 48 7.92 7.46 -9.06
CA ASP A 48 7.83 6.42 -8.04
C ASP A 48 6.42 6.23 -7.44
N PRO A 49 5.36 6.08 -8.25
CA PRO A 49 4.00 5.99 -7.74
C PRO A 49 3.79 4.66 -7.00
N TRP A 50 3.35 4.75 -5.75
CA TRP A 50 2.77 3.63 -5.02
C TRP A 50 1.26 3.80 -4.92
N MET A 51 0.53 2.76 -5.29
CA MET A 51 -0.92 2.73 -5.18
C MET A 51 -1.41 1.49 -4.45
N GLY A 52 -2.21 1.69 -3.40
CA GLY A 52 -2.88 0.62 -2.68
C GLY A 52 -4.38 0.83 -2.58
N TYR A 53 -5.13 -0.26 -2.46
CA TYR A 53 -6.58 -0.21 -2.26
C TYR A 53 -6.94 -0.70 -0.85
N TYR A 54 -7.76 0.06 -0.15
CA TYR A 54 -8.23 -0.28 1.18
C TYR A 54 -9.59 0.35 1.50
N ASN A 55 -10.51 -0.43 2.06
CA ASN A 55 -11.83 0.04 2.53
C ASN A 55 -12.59 0.96 1.55
N GLY A 56 -12.59 0.63 0.25
CA GLY A 56 -13.33 1.37 -0.76
C GLY A 56 -12.57 2.50 -1.45
N TYR A 57 -11.30 2.74 -1.10
CA TYR A 57 -10.49 3.82 -1.64
C TYR A 57 -9.17 3.31 -2.22
N TYR A 58 -8.73 3.92 -3.31
CA TYR A 58 -7.36 3.91 -3.80
C TYR A 58 -6.59 5.03 -3.09
N TYR A 59 -5.37 4.72 -2.67
CA TYR A 59 -4.43 5.64 -2.03
C TYR A 59 -3.20 5.71 -2.91
N LEU A 60 -2.85 6.91 -3.37
CA LEU A 60 -1.70 7.20 -4.19
C LEU A 60 -0.70 8.03 -3.39
N ALA A 61 0.53 7.52 -3.28
CA ALA A 61 1.70 8.27 -2.84
C ALA A 61 2.73 8.24 -3.97
N ALA A 62 3.57 9.28 -4.05
CA ALA A 62 4.60 9.38 -5.08
C ALA A 62 5.73 10.30 -4.57
N THR A 63 6.86 10.30 -5.27
CA THR A 63 7.95 11.26 -5.01
C THR A 63 7.49 12.67 -5.37
N THR A 64 7.46 13.56 -4.38
CA THR A 64 7.02 14.96 -4.55
C THR A 64 8.19 15.97 -4.64
N TRP A 65 9.44 15.49 -4.54
CA TRP A 65 10.66 16.30 -4.58
C TRP A 65 10.75 17.35 -3.47
N ASN A 66 10.06 17.13 -2.35
CA ASN A 66 10.12 17.98 -1.16
C ASN A 66 10.28 17.12 0.11
N ASN A 67 10.09 17.72 1.30
CA ASN A 67 10.18 17.04 2.59
C ASN A 67 8.83 16.56 3.13
N GLN A 68 7.75 16.72 2.36
CA GLN A 68 6.40 16.31 2.73
C GLN A 68 6.04 15.01 2.05
N ILE A 69 5.46 14.11 2.84
CA ILE A 69 4.84 12.90 2.34
C ILE A 69 3.35 13.17 2.18
N VAL A 70 2.88 13.08 0.93
CA VAL A 70 1.51 13.37 0.55
C VAL A 70 0.82 12.10 0.04
N ILE A 71 -0.42 11.89 0.48
CA ILE A 71 -1.31 10.85 -0.05
C ILE A 71 -2.55 11.50 -0.64
N LYS A 72 -2.86 11.13 -1.88
CA LYS A 72 -4.16 11.38 -2.52
C LYS A 72 -5.02 10.13 -2.36
N ARG A 73 -6.31 10.27 -2.07
CA ARG A 73 -7.24 9.12 -2.07
C ARG A 73 -8.51 9.39 -2.86
N ALA A 74 -9.02 8.37 -3.53
CA ALA A 74 -10.26 8.44 -4.30
C ALA A 74 -10.96 7.08 -4.33
N THR A 75 -12.27 7.04 -4.60
CA THR A 75 -13.03 5.80 -4.73
C THR A 75 -12.79 5.08 -6.06
N SER A 76 -12.09 5.72 -7.01
CA SER A 76 -11.66 5.13 -8.27
C SER A 76 -10.33 5.75 -8.73
N VAL A 77 -9.57 5.00 -9.54
CA VAL A 77 -8.31 5.49 -10.15
C VAL A 77 -8.57 6.73 -11.01
N ALA A 78 -9.66 6.77 -11.77
CA ALA A 78 -10.03 7.90 -12.63
C ALA A 78 -10.32 9.20 -11.86
N ALA A 79 -10.62 9.12 -10.56
CA ALA A 79 -10.86 10.29 -9.71
C ALA A 79 -9.61 10.78 -8.95
N LEU A 80 -8.49 10.03 -8.99
CA LEU A 80 -7.22 10.45 -8.37
C LEU A 80 -6.66 11.78 -8.88
N PRO A 81 -6.79 12.18 -10.16
CA PRO A 81 -6.31 13.48 -10.62
C PRO A 81 -6.85 14.65 -9.77
N GLY A 82 -8.15 14.63 -9.45
CA GLY A 82 -8.83 15.68 -8.68
C GLY A 82 -8.94 15.43 -7.18
N ALA A 83 -8.34 14.36 -6.66
CA ALA A 83 -8.42 14.03 -5.25
C ALA A 83 -7.65 15.02 -4.37
N THR A 84 -8.18 15.32 -3.18
CA THR A 84 -7.50 16.15 -2.18
C THR A 84 -6.19 15.52 -1.72
N GLU A 85 -5.17 16.36 -1.59
CA GLU A 85 -3.87 16.03 -1.05
C GLU A 85 -3.91 15.99 0.48
N ASN A 86 -3.35 14.93 1.07
CA ASN A 86 -3.24 14.77 2.52
C ASN A 86 -1.77 14.67 2.89
N VAL A 87 -1.22 15.71 3.51
CA VAL A 87 0.13 15.64 4.09
C VAL A 87 0.07 14.76 5.33
N ILE A 88 0.70 13.59 5.30
CA ILE A 88 0.68 12.63 6.40
C ILE A 88 1.91 12.71 7.31
N PHE A 89 2.99 13.30 6.79
CA PHE A 89 4.24 13.50 7.51
C PHE A 89 5.06 14.60 6.84
N THR A 90 5.74 15.42 7.64
CA THR A 90 6.75 16.36 7.18
C THR A 90 8.06 15.98 7.86
N GLY A 91 9.06 15.63 7.07
CA GLY A 91 10.38 15.33 7.57
C GLY A 91 11.04 16.59 8.13
N THR A 92 11.39 16.58 9.42
CA THR A 92 12.00 17.72 10.12
C THR A 92 13.43 17.46 10.60
N ALA A 93 13.84 16.20 10.73
CA ALA A 93 15.16 15.83 11.21
C ALA A 93 16.20 15.88 10.08
N THR A 94 17.36 16.50 10.32
CA THR A 94 18.40 16.74 9.30
C THR A 94 18.83 15.50 8.52
N ALA A 95 18.79 14.31 9.13
CA ALA A 95 19.21 13.06 8.50
C ALA A 95 18.10 12.30 7.75
N SER A 96 16.83 12.70 7.92
CA SER A 96 15.66 11.96 7.41
C SER A 96 14.54 12.88 6.91
N CYS A 97 14.84 14.16 6.71
CA CYS A 97 13.86 15.16 6.32
C CYS A 97 13.69 15.27 4.82
N CYS A 98 14.78 15.13 4.10
CA CYS A 98 14.97 15.88 2.88
C CYS A 98 15.23 14.93 1.72
N ASN A 99 14.86 15.37 0.51
CA ASN A 99 14.93 14.54 -0.68
C ASN A 99 14.16 13.22 -0.49
N VAL A 100 12.88 13.34 -0.14
CA VAL A 100 11.99 12.20 0.12
C VAL A 100 11.63 11.54 -1.20
N TRP A 101 11.96 10.26 -1.35
CA TRP A 101 11.75 9.50 -2.58
C TRP A 101 11.06 8.16 -2.34
N ALA A 102 10.48 7.64 -3.42
CA ALA A 102 10.00 6.27 -3.59
C ALA A 102 9.21 5.75 -2.39
N PRO A 103 8.07 6.37 -2.10
CA PRO A 103 7.23 5.91 -1.01
C PRO A 103 6.68 4.52 -1.29
N SER A 104 6.60 3.67 -0.26
CA SER A 104 5.81 2.45 -0.32
C SER A 104 5.07 2.25 0.99
N MET A 105 3.86 1.70 0.93
CA MET A 105 3.02 1.52 2.11
C MET A 105 2.55 0.08 2.26
N HIS A 106 2.54 -0.39 3.49
CA HIS A 106 2.14 -1.75 3.79
C HIS A 106 1.32 -1.80 5.08
N ARG A 107 0.16 -2.48 5.02
CA ARG A 107 -0.61 -2.81 6.22
C ARG A 107 -0.06 -4.10 6.81
N LEU A 108 0.71 -3.99 7.88
CA LEU A 108 1.41 -5.12 8.50
C LEU A 108 0.94 -5.29 9.94
N ASN A 109 1.00 -6.53 10.44
CA ASN A 109 0.86 -6.78 11.87
C ASN A 109 2.20 -6.49 12.55
N GLY A 110 2.17 -5.73 13.64
CA GLY A 110 3.34 -5.40 14.43
C GLY A 110 3.04 -5.40 15.93
N PRO A 111 3.94 -4.87 16.76
CA PRO A 111 3.77 -4.77 18.22
C PRO A 111 2.47 -4.07 18.65
N ASN A 112 1.92 -3.18 17.80
CA ASN A 112 0.70 -2.42 18.05
C ASN A 112 -0.53 -2.94 17.28
N GLY A 113 -0.49 -4.21 16.87
CA GLY A 113 -1.50 -4.83 16.00
C GLY A 113 -1.31 -4.41 14.53
N TYR A 114 -2.40 -4.49 13.76
CA TYR A 114 -2.38 -4.01 12.37
C TYR A 114 -2.26 -2.50 12.31
N ARG A 115 -1.22 -2.05 11.61
CA ARG A 115 -0.92 -0.64 11.32
C ARG A 115 -0.48 -0.49 9.87
N TRP A 116 -0.56 0.73 9.37
CA TRP A 116 0.07 1.13 8.12
C TRP A 116 1.50 1.58 8.41
N TYR A 117 2.43 0.99 7.67
CA TYR A 117 3.83 1.36 7.69
C TYR A 117 4.17 2.03 6.36
N PHE A 118 4.74 3.22 6.45
CA PHE A 118 5.17 4.01 5.31
C PHE A 118 6.68 3.95 5.23
N TYR A 119 7.23 3.36 4.17
CA TYR A 119 8.65 3.30 3.90
C TYR A 119 9.00 4.35 2.85
N TYR A 120 10.14 5.01 3.04
CA TYR A 120 10.61 6.03 2.11
C TYR A 120 12.12 6.15 2.16
N SER A 121 12.70 6.64 1.08
CA SER A 121 14.10 7.05 1.03
C SER A 121 14.19 8.51 1.43
N ALA A 122 15.17 8.87 2.26
CA ALA A 122 15.50 10.26 2.52
C ALA A 122 16.98 10.41 2.83
N GLY A 123 17.48 11.64 2.80
CA GLY A 123 18.85 11.97 3.17
C GLY A 123 18.93 13.34 3.83
N THR A 124 20.13 13.93 3.74
CA THR A 124 20.36 15.30 4.21
C THR A 124 19.74 16.33 3.27
N ALA A 125 19.73 17.61 3.69
CA ALA A 125 19.27 18.71 2.85
C ALA A 125 20.10 18.84 1.56
N ALA A 126 21.43 18.61 1.64
CA ALA A 126 22.26 18.47 0.45
C ALA A 126 21.80 17.22 -0.31
N CYS A 127 21.34 17.42 -1.55
CA CYS A 127 20.76 16.31 -2.29
C CYS A 127 21.79 15.27 -2.65
N CYS A 128 21.21 14.07 -2.68
CA CYS A 128 21.58 12.98 -3.55
C CYS A 128 22.82 12.19 -3.13
N ASP A 129 23.47 12.57 -2.03
CA ASP A 129 24.51 11.78 -1.38
C ASP A 129 24.18 11.57 0.10
N GLY A 130 23.68 10.38 0.44
CA GLY A 130 23.45 9.97 1.83
C GLY A 130 22.12 9.26 2.08
N GLN A 131 21.41 8.83 1.04
CA GLN A 131 20.06 8.31 1.20
C GLN A 131 20.03 6.97 1.93
N ARG A 132 19.06 6.87 2.85
CA ARG A 132 18.75 5.68 3.64
C ARG A 132 17.25 5.45 3.62
N SER A 133 16.84 4.22 3.92
CA SER A 133 15.43 3.86 4.07
C SER A 133 14.95 4.15 5.49
N PHE A 134 13.80 4.80 5.60
CA PHE A 134 13.13 5.15 6.83
C PHE A 134 11.71 4.62 6.86
N VAL A 135 11.13 4.56 8.05
CA VAL A 135 9.79 4.03 8.26
C VAL A 135 9.00 4.86 9.25
N LEU A 136 7.73 5.08 8.91
CA LEU A 136 6.71 5.65 9.76
C LEU A 136 5.67 4.60 10.10
N GLU A 137 5.02 4.73 11.25
CA GLU A 137 3.90 3.88 11.70
C GLU A 137 2.67 4.76 11.94
N SER A 138 1.53 4.36 11.39
CA SER A 138 0.26 5.01 11.69
C SER A 138 -0.19 4.76 13.13
N SER A 139 -0.93 5.68 13.73
CA SER A 139 -1.51 5.48 15.07
C SER A 139 -2.63 4.43 15.10
N GLY A 140 -3.23 4.15 13.95
CA GLY A 140 -4.39 3.28 13.78
C GLY A 140 -4.39 2.57 12.42
N ASP A 141 -5.55 2.04 12.03
CA ASP A 141 -5.71 1.30 10.78
C ASP A 141 -6.19 2.17 9.59
N ASN A 142 -6.01 3.50 9.71
CA ASN A 142 -6.28 4.45 8.64
C ASN A 142 -4.99 4.71 7.84
N PRO A 143 -4.96 4.49 6.51
CA PRO A 143 -3.78 4.77 5.69
C PRO A 143 -3.34 6.24 5.70
N LEU A 144 -4.23 7.18 6.06
CA LEU A 144 -3.89 8.60 6.19
C LEU A 144 -3.29 8.97 7.56
N GLY A 145 -3.08 8.00 8.44
CA GLY A 145 -2.42 8.23 9.73
C GLY A 145 -3.36 8.77 10.82
N PRO A 146 -2.86 9.62 11.73
CA PRO A 146 -1.54 10.27 11.73
C PRO A 146 -0.37 9.28 11.89
N TYR A 147 0.82 9.71 11.46
CA TYR A 147 2.04 8.88 11.46
C TYR A 147 3.08 9.34 12.48
N THR A 148 3.80 8.37 13.04
CA THR A 148 4.96 8.58 13.92
C THR A 148 6.21 8.00 13.27
N PHE A 149 7.32 8.74 13.36
CA PHE A 149 8.63 8.25 12.89
C PHE A 149 9.12 7.10 13.77
N LYS A 150 9.46 5.96 13.16
CA LYS A 150 9.97 4.78 13.87
C LYS A 150 11.47 4.65 13.81
N GLY A 151 12.09 5.19 12.77
CA GLY A 151 13.52 5.15 12.61
C GLY A 151 13.93 4.81 11.19
N ARG A 152 15.22 4.53 11.08
CA ARG A 152 15.87 4.06 9.88
C ARG A 152 15.93 2.53 9.89
N LEU A 153 15.78 1.90 8.72
CA LEU A 153 16.11 0.50 8.55
C LEU A 153 17.62 0.32 8.35
N ASN A 154 18.28 -0.37 9.29
CA ASN A 154 19.70 -0.67 9.22
C ASN A 154 19.97 -1.93 8.39
N VAL A 155 19.76 -1.84 7.08
CA VAL A 155 19.79 -2.99 6.15
C VAL A 155 21.17 -3.31 5.58
N GLN A 156 22.13 -2.40 5.76
CA GLN A 156 23.52 -2.56 5.31
C GLN A 156 24.50 -2.22 6.43
N ALA A 157 25.67 -2.88 6.42
CA ALA A 157 26.76 -2.60 7.36
C ALA A 157 27.28 -1.16 7.23
N ASN A 158 27.95 -0.67 8.27
CA ASN A 158 28.62 0.65 8.29
C ASN A 158 27.75 1.82 7.86
N ASN A 159 26.47 1.81 8.25
CA ASN A 159 25.54 2.84 7.81
C ASN A 159 25.48 2.89 6.26
N GLY A 160 25.41 1.75 5.59
CA GLY A 160 25.40 1.68 4.12
C GLY A 160 24.15 2.30 3.48
N TRP A 161 24.31 2.71 2.22
CA TRP A 161 23.26 3.24 1.37
C TRP A 161 22.12 2.24 1.17
N ALA A 162 20.88 2.73 1.19
CA ALA A 162 19.71 1.92 0.87
C ALA A 162 18.53 2.82 0.46
N ILE A 163 17.92 2.54 -0.68
CA ILE A 163 16.78 3.29 -1.23
C ILE A 163 15.70 2.34 -1.77
N ASP A 164 14.58 2.92 -2.17
CA ASP A 164 13.47 2.30 -2.89
C ASP A 164 12.91 1.06 -2.17
N GLY A 165 12.74 1.24 -0.86
CA GLY A 165 12.34 0.18 0.05
C GLY A 165 10.88 -0.23 -0.09
N SER A 166 10.61 -1.53 -0.06
CA SER A 166 9.26 -2.10 0.01
C SER A 166 9.26 -3.40 0.83
N VAL A 167 8.09 -3.88 1.25
CA VAL A 167 7.94 -5.10 2.05
C VAL A 167 7.18 -6.17 1.28
N ALA A 168 7.74 -7.38 1.27
CA ALA A 168 7.05 -8.59 0.84
C ALA A 168 6.79 -9.51 2.03
N THR A 169 5.58 -10.07 2.11
CA THR A 169 5.26 -11.13 3.07
C THR A 169 5.33 -12.48 2.37
N ILE A 170 6.26 -13.33 2.78
CA ILE A 170 6.51 -14.65 2.20
C ILE A 170 6.38 -15.68 3.31
N ASN A 171 5.46 -16.64 3.15
CA ASN A 171 5.17 -17.68 4.16
C ASN A 171 4.88 -17.12 5.57
N GLY A 172 4.20 -15.97 5.64
CA GLY A 172 3.86 -15.31 6.91
C GLY A 172 4.99 -14.49 7.54
N ALA A 173 6.20 -14.49 6.98
CA ALA A 173 7.31 -13.65 7.42
C ALA A 173 7.48 -12.41 6.52
N ASN A 174 7.85 -11.29 7.10
CA ASN A 174 8.10 -10.05 6.37
C ASN A 174 9.57 -9.92 5.98
N TYR A 175 9.80 -9.46 4.76
CA TYR A 175 11.12 -9.18 4.20
C TYR A 175 11.14 -7.78 3.60
N PHE A 176 12.19 -7.02 3.89
CA PHE A 176 12.43 -5.72 3.29
C PHE A 176 13.23 -5.90 2.00
N LEU A 177 12.65 -5.47 0.89
CA LEU A 177 13.26 -5.40 -0.43
C LEU A 177 13.76 -3.98 -0.67
N TYR A 178 14.97 -3.82 -1.19
CA TYR A 178 15.55 -2.50 -1.39
C TYR A 178 16.68 -2.50 -2.42
N SER A 179 17.06 -1.30 -2.86
CA SER A 179 18.18 -1.04 -3.75
C SER A 179 19.40 -0.51 -2.97
N SER A 180 20.59 -1.00 -3.30
CA SER A 180 21.85 -0.61 -2.64
C SER A 180 23.06 -0.79 -3.55
N TRP A 181 24.10 -0.01 -3.30
CA TRP A 181 25.36 -0.09 -4.06
C TRP A 181 26.26 -1.23 -3.58
N VAL A 182 26.91 -1.90 -4.54
CA VAL A 182 28.07 -2.79 -4.33
C VAL A 182 29.12 -2.43 -5.38
N GLY A 183 30.17 -1.73 -4.95
CA GLY A 183 31.04 -1.02 -5.90
C GLY A 183 30.19 -0.05 -6.73
N ASP A 184 30.33 -0.13 -8.06
CA ASP A 184 29.63 0.76 -9.00
C ASP A 184 28.25 0.23 -9.44
N LEU A 185 27.79 -0.90 -8.88
CA LEU A 185 26.54 -1.53 -9.29
C LEU A 185 25.44 -1.29 -8.26
N GLN A 186 24.37 -0.61 -8.67
CA GLN A 186 23.15 -0.54 -7.90
C GLN A 186 22.40 -1.87 -8.05
N SER A 187 22.23 -2.59 -6.94
CA SER A 187 21.76 -3.97 -6.90
C SER A 187 20.51 -4.11 -6.05
N LEU A 188 19.73 -5.17 -6.28
CA LEU A 188 18.54 -5.49 -5.49
C LEU A 188 18.90 -6.43 -4.33
N PHE A 189 18.34 -6.15 -3.16
CA PHE A 189 18.57 -6.88 -1.93
C PHE A 189 17.26 -7.28 -1.24
N ILE A 190 17.35 -8.32 -0.41
CA ILE A 190 16.28 -8.75 0.51
C ILE A 190 16.85 -8.94 1.92
N ALA A 191 16.17 -8.39 2.94
CA ALA A 191 16.53 -8.53 4.36
C ALA A 191 15.35 -9.06 5.18
N PRO A 192 15.52 -10.09 6.04
CA PRO A 192 14.44 -10.55 6.92
C PRO A 192 14.10 -9.50 7.98
N MET A 193 12.84 -9.39 8.37
CA MET A 193 12.38 -8.42 9.37
C MET A 193 11.92 -9.09 10.68
N SER A 194 12.30 -8.54 11.83
CA SER A 194 11.82 -8.98 13.14
C SER A 194 10.53 -8.26 13.55
N ASN A 195 10.36 -7.03 13.06
CA ASN A 195 9.14 -6.24 13.13
C ASN A 195 9.10 -5.28 11.93
N PRO A 196 7.98 -4.57 11.68
CA PRO A 196 7.85 -3.72 10.49
C PRO A 196 8.88 -2.57 10.36
N TRP A 197 9.69 -2.28 11.38
CA TRP A 197 10.73 -1.25 11.31
C TRP A 197 12.14 -1.73 11.69
N THR A 198 12.34 -3.03 11.87
CA THR A 198 13.64 -3.61 12.27
C THR A 198 13.94 -4.84 11.44
N VAL A 199 15.10 -4.84 10.78
CA VAL A 199 15.63 -6.04 10.11
C VAL A 199 16.34 -6.95 11.10
N SER A 200 16.21 -8.26 10.90
CA SER A 200 16.87 -9.29 11.72
C SER A 200 18.31 -9.55 11.28
N ALA A 201 18.67 -9.17 10.05
CA ALA A 201 20.00 -9.29 9.47
C ALA A 201 20.20 -8.26 8.35
N TYR A 202 21.45 -8.04 7.95
CA TYR A 202 21.74 -7.30 6.72
C TYR A 202 21.21 -8.03 5.49
N GLY A 203 20.94 -7.30 4.42
CA GLY A 203 20.33 -7.87 3.23
C GLY A 203 21.28 -8.76 2.42
N THR A 204 20.68 -9.73 1.74
CA THR A 204 21.34 -10.57 0.75
C THR A 204 21.04 -10.03 -0.65
N ARG A 205 22.06 -9.92 -1.51
CA ARG A 205 21.90 -9.47 -2.89
C ARG A 205 21.20 -10.56 -3.70
N ILE A 206 20.11 -10.20 -4.36
CA ILE A 206 19.29 -11.11 -5.17
C ILE A 206 19.35 -10.83 -6.67
N SER A 207 19.72 -9.61 -7.05
CA SER A 207 19.96 -9.25 -8.45
C SER A 207 20.96 -8.10 -8.54
N TYR A 208 21.66 -8.01 -9.67
CA TYR A 208 22.51 -6.89 -10.03
C TYR A 208 22.54 -6.74 -11.56
N PRO A 209 22.79 -5.52 -12.10
CA PRO A 209 22.84 -5.28 -13.53
C PRO A 209 23.87 -6.17 -14.22
N THR A 210 23.43 -6.98 -15.17
CA THR A 210 24.29 -7.86 -15.98
C THR A 210 24.07 -7.66 -17.47
N TYR A 211 22.84 -7.32 -17.88
CA TYR A 211 22.48 -7.07 -19.26
C TYR A 211 22.74 -5.61 -19.65
N ASP A 212 22.93 -5.36 -20.95
CA ASP A 212 23.28 -4.02 -21.43
C ASP A 212 22.15 -3.01 -21.25
N TRP A 213 20.89 -3.46 -21.27
CA TRP A 213 19.73 -2.60 -21.00
C TRP A 213 19.56 -2.22 -19.52
N GLU A 214 20.32 -2.85 -18.60
CA GLU A 214 20.31 -2.55 -17.17
C GLU A 214 21.41 -1.56 -16.76
N LYS A 215 22.33 -1.22 -17.68
CA LYS A 215 23.50 -0.38 -17.43
C LYS A 215 23.26 0.99 -18.08
N VAL A 216 23.51 2.06 -17.34
CA VAL A 216 23.28 3.45 -17.76
C VAL A 216 24.57 4.24 -17.70
#